data_AF-V8NAQ6-F1
#
_entry.id   AF-V8NAQ6-F1
#
_cell.length_a   1.000
_cell.length_b   1.000
_cell.length_c   1.000
_cell.angle_alpha   90.00
_cell.angle_beta   90.00
_cell.angle_gamma   90.00
#
_symmetry.space_group_name_H-M   'P 1'
#
loop_
_entity.id
_entity.type
_entity.pdbx_description
1 polymer ?
#
loop_
_entity_poly.entity_id
_entity_poly.type
_entity_poly.pdbx_seq_one_letter_code
_entity_poly.pdbx_strand_id
1 'polypeptide(L)'
;MSVYTVSEPTNDLSWNKYIDKKLEFHDQLLLDTIRRDQDPVVREYMRLLALCHTVMVEEKETASPDEEALVTAARNLGYVFLSRTQDTITISELGIQRTYKVLALLDFNSVRKRMSVL
;
A
#
# COMPACT_ATOMS: atom_id res chain seq x y z
N MET A 1 1.04 -27.64 -32.57
CA MET A 1 0.09 -27.46 -31.45
C MET A 1 0.53 -26.22 -30.71
N SER A 2 0.10 -25.04 -31.18
CA SER A 2 0.45 -23.77 -30.52
C SER A 2 -0.54 -23.53 -29.40
N VAL A 3 -0.03 -23.57 -28.16
CA VAL A 3 -0.78 -23.16 -26.98
C VAL A 3 -0.99 -21.65 -27.07
N TYR A 4 -2.21 -21.22 -27.39
CA TYR A 4 -2.62 -19.84 -27.23
C TYR A 4 -2.82 -19.62 -25.72
N THR A 5 -1.85 -18.99 -25.06
CA THR A 5 -2.07 -18.41 -23.74
C THR A 5 -3.00 -17.22 -23.93
N VAL A 6 -4.28 -17.40 -23.64
CA VAL A 6 -5.22 -16.28 -23.49
C VAL A 6 -4.75 -15.53 -22.25
N SER A 7 -4.05 -14.41 -22.42
CA SER A 7 -3.74 -13.50 -21.33
C SER A 7 -5.07 -12.93 -20.82
N GLU A 8 -5.43 -13.21 -19.57
CA GLU A 8 -6.59 -12.63 -18.93
C GLU A 8 -6.51 -11.09 -18.98
N PRO A 9 -7.62 -10.38 -19.21
CA PRO A 9 -7.59 -8.92 -19.24
C PRO A 9 -7.17 -8.38 -17.87
N THR A 10 -6.08 -7.62 -17.83
CA THR A 10 -5.61 -6.92 -16.64
C THR A 10 -6.32 -5.57 -16.51
N ASN A 11 -6.54 -5.14 -15.28
CA ASN A 11 -7.23 -3.88 -15.03
C ASN A 11 -6.31 -2.70 -15.34
N ASP A 12 -6.86 -1.67 -16.01
CA ASP A 12 -6.11 -0.43 -16.24
C ASP A 12 -5.94 0.37 -14.94
N LEU A 13 -4.69 0.51 -14.54
CA LEU A 13 -4.26 1.23 -13.35
C LEU A 13 -3.48 2.52 -13.69
N SER A 14 -3.53 2.97 -14.95
CA SER A 14 -2.85 4.19 -15.44
C SER A 14 -3.23 5.47 -14.69
N TRP A 15 -4.37 5.47 -13.99
CA TRP A 15 -4.81 6.57 -13.13
C TRP A 15 -3.88 6.82 -11.94
N ASN A 16 -3.07 5.84 -11.54
CA ASN A 16 -2.12 5.96 -10.44
C ASN A 16 -0.70 6.19 -10.96
N LYS A 17 -0.17 7.41 -10.75
CA LYS A 17 1.18 7.79 -11.19
C LYS A 17 2.33 7.02 -10.52
N TYR A 18 2.06 6.32 -9.42
CA TYR A 18 3.07 5.59 -8.63
C TYR A 18 3.09 4.09 -8.91
N ILE A 19 2.34 3.62 -9.91
CA ILE A 19 2.22 2.20 -10.20
C ILE A 19 3.53 1.57 -10.70
N ASP A 20 3.79 0.36 -10.21
CA ASP A 20 4.73 -0.54 -10.87
C ASP A 20 4.10 -1.08 -12.17
N LYS A 21 4.68 -0.68 -13.31
CA LYS A 21 4.23 -1.09 -14.65
C LYS A 21 4.28 -2.60 -14.89
N LYS A 22 4.94 -3.36 -14.02
CA LYS A 22 4.99 -4.83 -14.06
C LYS A 22 3.86 -5.51 -13.30
N LEU A 23 3.05 -4.76 -12.55
CA LEU A 23 1.95 -5.35 -11.79
C LEU A 23 0.79 -5.71 -12.71
N GLU A 24 0.43 -6.99 -12.70
CA GLU A 24 -0.82 -7.48 -13.26
C GLU A 24 -1.85 -7.60 -12.13
N PHE A 25 -2.95 -6.85 -12.24
CA PHE A 25 -4.03 -6.89 -11.25
C PHE A 25 -5.34 -7.30 -11.94
N HIS A 26 -6.00 -8.29 -11.36
CA HIS A 26 -7.13 -8.98 -12.01
C HIS A 26 -8.48 -8.78 -11.27
N ASP A 27 -8.47 -8.27 -10.04
CA ASP A 27 -9.70 -8.12 -9.26
C ASP A 27 -10.37 -6.76 -9.50
N GLN A 28 -11.25 -6.70 -10.50
CA GLN A 28 -12.02 -5.49 -10.81
C GLN A 28 -12.95 -5.05 -9.68
N LEU A 29 -13.51 -5.98 -8.91
CA LEU A 29 -14.42 -5.64 -7.82
C LEU A 29 -13.67 -4.91 -6.70
N LEU A 30 -12.51 -5.42 -6.31
CA LEU A 30 -11.66 -4.79 -5.31
C LEU A 30 -11.18 -3.43 -5.79
N LEU A 31 -10.72 -3.33 -7.04
CA LEU A 31 -10.27 -2.05 -7.62
C LEU A 31 -11.38 -1.00 -7.60
N ASP A 32 -12.58 -1.37 -8.05
CA ASP A 32 -13.73 -0.47 -8.07
C ASP A 32 -14.15 -0.06 -6.65
N THR A 33 -14.12 -0.99 -5.70
CA THR A 33 -14.47 -0.72 -4.29
C THR A 33 -13.51 0.29 -3.68
N ILE A 34 -12.21 0.12 -3.93
CA ILE A 34 -11.17 1.05 -3.48
C ILE A 34 -11.37 2.42 -4.14
N ARG A 35 -11.56 2.47 -5.46
CA ARG A 35 -11.69 3.73 -6.21
C ARG A 35 -12.96 4.52 -5.89
N ARG A 36 -14.07 3.84 -5.58
CA ARG A 36 -15.31 4.49 -5.14
C ARG A 36 -15.14 5.14 -3.77
N ASP A 37 -14.23 4.63 -2.94
CA ASP A 37 -13.90 5.17 -1.62
C ASP A 37 -15.15 5.38 -0.75
N GLN A 38 -16.09 4.42 -0.79
CA GLN A 38 -17.36 4.46 -0.04
C GLN A 38 -17.32 3.59 1.21
N ASP A 39 -16.50 2.54 1.21
CA ASP A 39 -16.39 1.61 2.34
C ASP A 39 -15.30 2.09 3.32
N PRO A 40 -15.66 2.50 4.54
CA PRO A 40 -14.68 2.95 5.53
C PRO A 40 -13.72 1.84 5.96
N VAL A 41 -14.15 0.57 5.97
CA VAL A 41 -13.32 -0.57 6.37
C VAL A 41 -12.23 -0.81 5.34
N VAL A 42 -12.58 -0.78 4.05
CA VAL A 42 -11.59 -0.93 2.96
C VAL A 42 -10.59 0.23 2.99
N ARG A 43 -11.07 1.45 3.20
CA ARG A 43 -10.22 2.64 3.32
C ARG A 43 -9.24 2.53 4.49
N GLU A 44 -9.71 2.12 5.66
CA GLU A 44 -8.84 1.91 6.82
C GLU A 44 -7.84 0.79 6.58
N TYR A 45 -8.27 -0.33 5.99
CA TYR A 45 -7.37 -1.42 5.65
C TYR A 45 -6.24 -0.97 4.72
N MET A 46 -6.57 -0.23 3.64
CA MET A 46 -5.56 0.29 2.71
C MET A 46 -4.63 1.33 3.36
N ARG A 47 -5.16 2.17 4.26
CA ARG A 47 -4.33 3.08 5.07
C ARG A 47 -3.38 2.31 5.97
N LEU A 48 -3.84 1.25 6.64
CA LEU A 48 -2.98 0.42 7.48
C LEU A 48 -1.83 -0.17 6.67
N LEU A 49 -2.08 -0.68 5.46
CA LEU A 49 -1.01 -1.19 4.58
C LEU A 49 0.01 -0.09 4.20
N ALA A 50 -0.44 1.14 4.01
CA ALA A 50 0.44 2.27 3.68
C ALA A 50 1.11 2.95 4.89
N LEU A 51 0.67 2.68 6.13
CA LEU A 51 1.15 3.33 7.35
C LEU A 51 1.92 2.37 8.27
N CYS A 52 1.53 1.10 8.33
CA CYS A 52 2.04 0.12 9.30
C CYS A 52 3.23 -0.66 8.75
N HIS A 53 4.28 0.05 8.35
CA HIS A 53 5.53 -0.56 7.91
C HIS A 53 6.74 0.20 8.45
N THR A 54 7.86 -0.49 8.66
CA THR A 54 9.11 0.17 9.08
C THR A 54 9.83 0.86 7.94
N VAL A 55 9.45 0.60 6.69
CA VAL A 55 10.12 1.12 5.47
C VAL A 55 10.30 2.63 5.55
N MET A 56 11.56 3.06 5.50
CA MET A 56 11.96 4.46 5.37
C MET A 56 12.00 4.80 3.88
N VAL A 57 11.57 6.01 3.48
CA VAL A 57 11.59 6.44 2.06
C VAL A 57 13.00 6.38 1.45
N GLU A 58 14.03 6.55 2.28
CA GLU A 58 15.43 6.61 1.87
C GLU A 58 16.09 5.23 1.79
N GLU A 59 15.59 4.24 2.54
CA GLU A 59 16.09 2.87 2.51
C GLU A 59 15.14 2.05 1.64
N LYS A 60 15.59 1.74 0.42
CA LYS A 60 14.88 0.81 -0.49
C LYS A 60 14.76 -0.62 0.08
N GLU A 61 15.29 -0.87 1.27
CA GLU A 61 15.32 -2.18 1.90
C GLU A 61 14.45 -2.13 3.16
N THR A 62 13.41 -2.95 3.17
CA THR A 62 12.67 -3.25 4.39
C THR A 62 13.30 -4.45 5.09
N ALA A 63 13.15 -4.55 6.41
CA ALA A 63 13.62 -5.68 7.19
C ALA A 63 12.88 -6.99 6.85
N SER A 64 11.77 -6.93 6.11
CA SER A 64 10.98 -8.10 5.72
C SER A 64 10.40 -7.98 4.29
N PRO A 65 10.63 -8.97 3.41
CA PRO A 65 10.07 -8.95 2.04
C PRO A 65 8.54 -8.93 2.02
N ASP A 66 7.88 -9.48 3.04
CA ASP A 66 6.43 -9.46 3.15
C ASP A 66 5.91 -8.03 3.39
N GLU A 67 6.64 -7.22 4.18
CA GLU A 67 6.29 -5.81 4.36
C GLU A 67 6.44 -5.03 3.05
N GLU A 68 7.46 -5.34 2.24
CA GLU A 68 7.66 -4.71 0.93
C GLU A 68 6.48 -4.97 -0.01
N ALA A 69 6.03 -6.23 -0.04
CA ALA A 69 4.93 -6.65 -0.89
C ALA A 69 3.62 -5.93 -0.52
N LEU A 70 3.35 -5.77 0.79
CA LEU A 70 2.16 -5.08 1.27
C LEU A 70 2.19 -3.57 0.94
N VAL A 71 3.32 -2.91 1.13
CA VAL A 71 3.49 -1.48 0.79
C VAL A 71 3.39 -1.27 -0.72
N THR A 72 3.96 -2.18 -1.50
CA THR A 72 3.89 -2.12 -2.96
C THR A 72 2.47 -2.36 -3.46
N ALA A 73 1.72 -3.29 -2.87
CA ALA A 73 0.31 -3.50 -3.17
C ALA A 73 -0.52 -2.24 -2.87
N ALA A 74 -0.37 -1.67 -1.68
CA ALA A 74 -1.04 -0.42 -1.30
C ALA A 74 -0.70 0.72 -2.27
N ARG A 75 0.59 0.87 -2.61
CA ARG A 75 1.07 1.87 -3.57
C ARG A 75 0.35 1.73 -4.90
N ASN A 76 0.30 0.52 -5.45
CA ASN A 76 -0.32 0.27 -6.75
C ASN A 76 -1.84 0.51 -6.75
N LEU A 77 -2.49 0.30 -5.60
CA LEU A 77 -3.90 0.58 -5.38
C LEU A 77 -4.21 2.04 -5.01
N GLY A 78 -3.21 2.93 -5.08
CA GLY A 78 -3.36 4.37 -4.89
C GLY A 78 -3.20 4.87 -3.46
N TYR A 79 -2.69 4.03 -2.54
CA TYR A 79 -2.33 4.41 -1.17
C TYR A 79 -0.80 4.42 -1.06
N VAL A 80 -0.22 5.60 -1.24
CA VAL A 80 1.22 5.74 -1.45
C VAL A 80 1.87 6.39 -0.25
N PHE A 81 2.78 5.67 0.39
CA PHE A 81 3.67 6.27 1.39
C PHE A 81 4.59 7.31 0.73
N LEU A 82 4.54 8.56 1.20
CA LEU A 82 5.28 9.67 0.62
C LEU A 82 6.47 10.09 1.48
N SER A 83 6.26 10.27 2.79
CA SER A 83 7.31 10.69 3.72
C SER A 83 6.94 10.36 5.17
N ARG A 84 7.97 10.27 6.01
CA ARG A 84 7.86 10.13 7.46
C ARG A 84 8.85 11.07 8.13
N THR A 85 8.39 11.76 9.16
CA THR A 85 9.23 12.44 10.16
C THR A 85 9.06 11.73 11.51
N GLN A 86 9.76 12.19 12.53
CA GLN A 86 9.63 11.61 13.89
C GLN A 86 8.18 11.65 14.42
N ASP A 87 7.43 12.70 14.07
CA ASP A 87 6.09 12.95 14.62
C ASP A 87 4.97 12.81 13.59
N THR A 88 5.29 12.61 12.30
CA THR A 88 4.27 12.56 11.24
C THR A 88 4.55 11.55 10.15
N ILE A 89 3.50 10.99 9.57
CA ILE A 89 3.55 10.19 8.34
C ILE A 89 2.65 10.84 7.31
N THR A 90 3.15 11.00 6.09
CA THR A 90 2.41 11.55 4.97
C THR A 90 2.20 10.48 3.91
N ILE A 91 0.95 10.28 3.50
CA ILE A 91 0.56 9.36 2.44
C ILE A 91 -0.29 10.08 1.38
N SER A 92 -0.32 9.55 0.16
CA SER A 92 -1.31 9.90 -0.86
C SER A 92 -2.41 8.86 -0.83
N GLU A 93 -3.66 9.27 -0.59
CA GLU A 93 -4.85 8.44 -0.68
C GLU A 93 -5.60 8.81 -1.96
N LEU A 94 -5.52 7.94 -2.97
CA LEU A 94 -6.18 8.13 -4.26
C LEU A 94 -5.86 9.50 -4.90
N GLY A 95 -4.61 9.96 -4.74
CA GLY A 95 -4.13 11.24 -5.24
C GLY A 95 -4.27 12.42 -4.26
N ILE A 96 -4.96 12.25 -3.13
CA ILE A 96 -5.10 13.28 -2.09
C ILE A 96 -4.06 13.06 -1.00
N GLN A 97 -3.20 14.05 -0.76
CA GLN A 97 -2.20 13.97 0.29
C GLN A 97 -2.84 14.14 1.67
N ARG A 98 -2.50 13.25 2.60
CA ARG A 98 -2.89 13.32 4.01
C ARG A 98 -1.67 13.12 4.90
N THR A 99 -1.61 13.92 5.97
CA THR A 99 -0.56 13.83 6.98
C THR A 99 -1.18 13.42 8.30
N TYR A 100 -0.67 12.34 8.86
CA TYR A 100 -1.05 11.75 10.13
C TYR A 100 0.00 12.09 11.18
N LYS A 101 -0.45 12.38 12.39
CA LYS A 101 0.45 12.52 13.54
C LYS A 101 0.73 11.12 14.10
N VAL A 102 2.00 10.82 14.33
CA VAL A 102 2.43 9.62 15.05
C VAL A 102 2.42 9.95 16.54
N LEU A 103 1.61 9.22 17.29
CA LEU A 103 1.51 9.29 18.74
C LEU A 103 2.42 8.27 19.40
N ALA A 104 2.56 7.07 18.81
CA ALA A 104 3.50 6.07 19.29
C ALA A 104 3.91 5.10 18.18
N LEU A 105 5.21 4.76 18.15
CA LEU A 105 5.76 3.64 17.38
C LEU A 105 6.08 2.51 18.35
N LEU A 106 5.49 1.34 18.12
CA LEU A 106 5.71 0.13 18.88
C LEU A 106 6.38 -0.89 17.97
N ASP A 107 7.71 -0.90 18.01
CA ASP A 107 8.53 -1.78 17.18
C ASP A 107 8.20 -3.26 17.41
N PHE A 108 8.51 -4.07 16.40
CA PHE A 108 8.38 -5.51 16.49
C PHE A 108 9.24 -6.04 17.64
N ASN A 109 8.60 -6.76 18.55
CA ASN A 109 9.27 -7.48 19.63
C ASN A 109 8.94 -8.96 19.48
N SER A 110 9.95 -9.83 19.46
CA SER A 110 9.80 -11.28 19.29
C SER A 110 8.92 -11.96 20.33
N VAL A 111 8.78 -11.36 21.52
CA VAL A 111 7.84 -11.78 22.58
C VAL A 111 6.41 -11.37 22.25
N ARG A 112 6.22 -10.19 21.65
CA ARG A 112 4.89 -9.63 21.31
C ARG A 112 4.39 -10.07 19.93
N LYS A 113 5.29 -10.46 19.03
CA LYS A 113 5.06 -10.90 17.64
C LYS A 113 4.20 -9.94 16.80
N ARG A 114 4.18 -8.65 17.13
CA ARG A 114 3.42 -7.62 16.42
C ARG A 114 4.12 -6.27 16.48
N MET A 115 3.96 -5.49 15.41
CA MET A 115 4.31 -4.08 15.31
C MET A 115 3.03 -3.25 15.35
N SER A 116 3.07 -2.03 15.89
CA SER A 116 1.90 -1.13 15.88
C SER A 116 2.32 0.34 15.75
N VAL A 117 1.49 1.13 15.08
CA VAL A 117 1.60 2.59 14.98
C VAL A 117 0.29 3.18 15.52
N LEU A 118 0.40 4.19 16.38
CA LEU A 118 -0.73 4.96 16.93
C LEU A 118 -0.59 6.42 16.52
#